data_AF-A0A383BBP7-F1
#
_entry.id   AF-A0A383BBP7-F1
#
_cell.length_a   1.000
_cell.length_b   1.000
_cell.length_c   1.000
_cell.angle_alpha   90.00
_cell.angle_beta   90.00
_cell.angle_gamma   90.00
#
_symmetry.space_group_name_H-M   'P 1'
#
loop_
_entity.id
_entity.type
_entity.pdbx_description
1 polymer ?
#
loop_
_entity_poly.entity_id
_entity_poly.type
_entity_poly.pdbx_seq_one_letter_code
_entity_poly.pdbx_strand_id
1 'polypeptide(L)' 'MGNDIKSGVGYLIPLSAVIGFVAVIVTGNYLLSILIPLAGILVWFIYMKIMEVPVPD' A
#
# COMPACT_ATOMS: atom_id res chain seq x y z
N MET A 1 20.74 -5.08 5.58
CA MET A 1 20.25 -6.38 5.08
C MET A 1 18.86 -6.73 5.57
N GLY A 2 18.62 -6.93 6.88
CA GLY A 2 17.28 -7.31 7.38
C GLY A 2 16.18 -6.25 7.14
N ASN A 3 16.52 -4.97 7.29
CA ASN A 3 15.58 -3.88 7.01
C ASN A 3 15.27 -3.70 5.52
N ASP A 4 16.23 -4.01 4.65
CA ASP A 4 16.05 -3.91 3.19
C ASP A 4 15.02 -4.93 2.70
N ILE A 5 15.04 -6.15 3.27
CA ILE A 5 14.07 -7.20 2.96
C ILE A 5 12.67 -6.81 3.48
N LYS A 6 12.57 -6.34 4.72
CA LYS A 6 11.29 -5.86 5.29
C LYS A 6 10.70 -4.70 4.50
N SER A 7 11.53 -3.74 4.11
CA SER A 7 11.13 -2.61 3.25
C SER A 7 10.65 -3.10 1.88
N GLY A 8 11.42 -3.99 1.24
CA GLY A 8 11.06 -4.62 -0.04
C GLY A 8 9.70 -5.32 -0.01
N VAL A 9 9.44 -6.13 1.02
CA VAL A 9 8.13 -6.78 1.23
C VAL A 9 7.04 -5.74 1.51
N GLY A 10 7.36 -4.69 2.27
CA GLY A 10 6.45 -3.59 2.56
C GLY A 10 5.94 -2.87 1.31
N TYR A 11 6.77 -2.69 0.29
CA TYR A 11 6.38 -2.04 -0.98
C TYR A 11 5.35 -2.84 -1.79
N LEU A 12 5.14 -4.12 -1.50
CA LEU A 12 4.06 -4.89 -2.13
C LEU A 12 2.67 -4.36 -1.73
N ILE A 13 2.55 -3.76 -0.54
CA ILE A 13 1.31 -3.17 -0.04
C ILE A 13 0.86 -2.00 -0.92
N PRO A 14 1.64 -0.90 -1.10
CA PRO A 14 1.24 0.19 -1.98
C PRO A 14 1.10 -0.26 -3.44
N LEU A 15 1.93 -1.20 -3.92
CA LEU A 15 1.76 -1.78 -5.26
C LEU A 15 0.39 -2.44 -5.43
N SER A 16 -0.01 -3.28 -4.49
CA SER A 16 -1.33 -3.93 -4.51
C SER A 16 -2.47 -2.92 -4.45
N ALA A 17 -2.29 -1.81 -3.72
CA ALA A 17 -3.28 -0.74 -3.62
C ALA A 17 -3.47 -0.02 -4.96
N VAL A 18 -2.39 0.21 -5.72
CA VAL A 18 -2.44 0.75 -7.09
C VAL A 18 -3.12 -0.22 -8.04
N ILE A 19 -2.80 -1.52 -7.97
CA ILE A 19 -3.46 -2.55 -8.78
C ILE A 19 -4.96 -2.58 -8.48
N GLY A 20 -5.35 -2.54 -7.20
CA GLY A 20 -6.74 -2.51 -6.78
C GLY A 20 -7.49 -1.25 -7.25
N PHE A 21 -6.84 -0.08 -7.21
CA PHE A 21 -7.38 1.15 -7.79
C PHE A 21 -7.72 0.98 -9.28
N VAL A 22 -6.76 0.50 -10.08
CA VAL A 22 -6.94 0.31 -11.52
C VAL A 22 -8.03 -0.73 -11.81
N ALA A 23 -8.07 -1.82 -11.06
CA ALA A 23 -9.08 -2.86 -11.22
C ALA A 23 -10.50 -2.35 -10.89
N VAL A 24 -10.65 -1.47 -9.91
CA VAL A 24 -11.97 -0.97 -9.49
C VAL A 24 -12.42 0.23 -10.31
N ILE A 25 -11.53 1.14 -10.73
CA ILE A 25 -11.93 2.30 -11.53
C ILE A 25 -12.53 1.89 -12.88
N VAL A 26 -12.05 0.80 -13.50
CA VAL A 26 -12.61 0.30 -14.77
C VAL A 26 -14.04 -0.26 -14.63
N THR A 27 -14.49 -0.55 -13.40
CA THR A 27 -15.87 -0.98 -13.13
C THR A 27 -16.84 0.21 -13.00
N GLY A 28 -16.34 1.45 -13.06
CA GLY A 28 -17.13 2.66 -12.85
C GLY A 28 -17.42 2.97 -11.37
N ASN A 29 -16.88 2.19 -10.43
CA ASN A 29 -17.04 2.44 -9.00
C ASN A 29 -15.98 3.43 -8.48
N TYR A 30 -16.25 4.73 -8.67
CA TYR A 30 -15.29 5.79 -8.34
C TYR A 30 -15.08 5.98 -6.83
N LEU A 31 -16.10 5.73 -6.00
CA LEU A 31 -15.94 5.85 -4.56
C LEU A 31 -14.98 4.78 -4.03
N LEU A 32 -15.18 3.51 -4.41
CA LEU A 32 -14.29 2.43 -3.99
C LEU A 32 -12.90 2.57 -4.61
N SER A 33 -12.78 3.09 -5.83
CA SER A 33 -11.47 3.30 -6.43
C SER A 33 -10.64 4.29 -5.64
N ILE A 34 -11.23 5.29 -4.98
CA ILE A 34 -10.49 6.21 -4.08
C ILE A 34 -10.22 5.56 -2.71
N LEU A 35 -11.19 4.82 -2.18
CA LEU A 35 -11.07 4.20 -0.84
C LEU A 35 -9.98 3.11 -0.79
N ILE A 36 -9.75 2.36 -1.87
CA ILE A 36 -8.72 1.31 -1.92
C ILE A 36 -7.29 1.85 -1.71
N PRO A 37 -6.79 2.83 -2.49
CA PRO A 37 -5.47 3.39 -2.29
C PRO A 37 -5.35 4.12 -0.94
N LEU A 38 -6.42 4.75 -0.45
CA LEU A 38 -6.45 5.34 0.89
C LEU A 38 -6.28 4.28 1.99
N ALA A 39 -6.99 3.17 1.91
CA ALA A 39 -6.81 2.05 2.85
C ALA A 39 -5.42 1.42 2.70
N GLY A 40 -4.92 1.27 1.47
CA GLY A 40 -3.62 0.69 1.18
C GLY A 40 -2.46 1.48 1.79
N ILE A 41 -2.46 2.81 1.68
CA ILE A 41 -1.42 3.65 2.30
C ILE A 41 -1.47 3.57 3.84
N LEU A 42 -2.68 3.56 4.43
CA LEU A 42 -2.84 3.43 5.88
C LEU A 42 -2.32 2.07 6.39
N VAL A 43 -2.63 0.99 5.69
CA VAL A 43 -2.11 -0.35 6.00
C VAL A 43 -0.59 -0.40 5.85
N TRP A 44 -0.04 0.28 4.84
CA TRP A 44 1.41 0.34 4.66
C TRP A 44 2.11 1.10 5.80
N PHE A 45 1.53 2.20 6.28
CA PHE A 45 2.04 2.93 7.45
C PHE A 45 2.02 2.07 8.72
N ILE A 46 0.95 1.29 8.92
CA ILE A 46 0.85 0.34 10.03
C ILE A 46 1.94 -0.74 9.89
N TYR A 47 2.15 -1.29 8.70
CA TYR A 47 3.20 -2.26 8.43
C TYR A 47 4.58 -1.71 8.78
N MET A 48 4.91 -0.50 8.31
CA MET A 48 6.20 0.13 8.60
C MET A 48 6.41 0.34 10.10
N LYS A 49 5.35 0.73 10.82
CA LYS A 49 5.39 0.89 12.28
C LYS A 49 5.64 -0.43 13.01
N ILE A 50 4.96 -1.51 12.61
CA ILE A 50 5.11 -2.85 13.21
C ILE A 50 6.48 -3.44 12.92
N MET A 51 6.98 -3.23 11.70
CA MET A 51 8.23 -3.84 11.24
C MET A 51 9.48 -3.02 11.60
N GLU A 52 9.29 -1.86 12.24
CA GLU A 52 10.32 -0.86 12.56
C GLU A 52 11.12 -0.42 11.32
N VAL A 53 10.42 -0.36 10.18
CA VAL A 53 10.98 0.14 8.92
C VAL A 53 10.81 1.66 8.92
N PRO A 54 11.89 2.43 8.70
CA PRO A 54 11.78 3.87 8.55
C PRO A 54 10.87 4.20 7.37
N VAL A 55 10.02 5.21 7.53
CA VAL A 55 9.20 5.72 6.43
C VAL A 55 10.17 6.26 5.36
N PRO A 56 10.03 5.87 4.09
CA PRO A 56 10.83 6.44 3.01
C PRO A 56 10.60 7.96 2.92
N ASP A 57 11.68 8.73 2.78
CA ASP A 57 11.63 10.18 2.54
C ASP A 57 11.01 10.53 1.17
#